data_AF-A0A7V9VC60-F1
#
_entry.id   AF-A0A7V9VC60-F1
#
_cell.length_a   1.000
_cell.length_b   1.000
_cell.length_c   1.000
_cell.angle_alpha   90.00
_cell.angle_beta   90.00
_cell.angle_gamma   90.00
#
_symmetry.space_group_name_H-M   'P 1'
#
loop_
_entity.id
_entity.type
_entity.pdbx_description
1 polymer ?
#
loop_
_entity_poly.entity_id
_entity_poly.type
_entity_poly.pdbx_seq_one_letter_code
_entity_poly.pdbx_strand_id
1 'polypeptide(L)'
;MGIPTVTAILGNKVMPHVVDRFLAKTNFQAQQTDRPISPDRPHNLYEPVDADRDFGARGDFTERSHSFSPQWWYRTNRQWVVAGLTGAIAAVVLRRKA
;
A
#
# COMPACT_ATOMS: atom_id res chain seq x y z
N MET A 1 -1.37 -2.68 -3.29
CA MET A 1 -1.80 -1.68 -2.27
C MET A 1 -1.25 -0.30 -2.58
N GLY A 2 -2.10 0.72 -2.55
CA GLY A 2 -1.74 2.13 -2.81
C GLY A 2 -2.81 2.90 -3.57
N ILE A 3 -3.61 2.22 -4.40
CA ILE A 3 -4.67 2.86 -5.22
C ILE A 3 -5.68 3.62 -4.36
N PRO A 4 -6.26 3.06 -3.27
CA PRO A 4 -7.18 3.81 -2.43
C PRO A 4 -6.55 5.08 -1.84
N THR A 5 -5.28 5.00 -1.44
CA THR A 5 -4.51 6.13 -0.91
C THR A 5 -4.25 7.18 -1.99
N VAL A 6 -3.85 6.78 -3.20
CA VAL A 6 -3.66 7.70 -4.33
C VAL A 6 -4.98 8.39 -4.67
N THR A 7 -6.08 7.64 -4.74
CA THR A 7 -7.42 8.20 -4.96
C THR A 7 -7.81 9.18 -3.86
N ALA A 8 -7.55 8.86 -2.59
CA ALA A 8 -7.81 9.78 -1.49
C ALA A 8 -6.97 11.06 -1.59
N ILE A 9 -5.68 10.96 -1.91
CA ILE A 9 -4.81 12.13 -2.09
C ILE A 9 -5.29 13.00 -3.25
N LEU A 10 -5.58 12.42 -4.41
CA LEU A 10 -6.05 13.16 -5.57
C LEU A 10 -7.44 13.75 -5.34
N GLY A 11 -8.35 12.98 -4.73
CA GLY A 11 -9.67 13.44 -4.35
C GLY A 11 -9.61 14.62 -3.38
N ASN A 12 -8.75 14.54 -2.36
CA ASN A 12 -8.60 15.60 -1.36
C ASN A 12 -8.05 16.90 -1.98
N LYS A 13 -7.22 16.80 -3.02
CA LYS A 13 -6.74 17.97 -3.77
C LYS A 13 -7.83 18.68 -4.56
N VAL A 14 -8.88 17.98 -4.98
CA VAL A 14 -9.94 18.53 -5.86
C VAL A 14 -11.19 18.89 -5.06
N MET A 15 -11.61 18.03 -4.12
CA MET A 15 -12.86 18.17 -3.37
C MET A 15 -12.66 17.74 -1.90
N PRO A 16 -11.89 18.49 -1.10
CA PRO A 16 -11.50 18.08 0.25
C PRO A 16 -12.69 17.79 1.17
N HIS A 17 -13.66 18.70 1.25
CA HIS A 17 -14.84 18.53 2.11
C HIS A 17 -15.70 17.30 1.75
N VAL A 18 -15.78 16.93 0.47
CA VAL A 18 -16.53 15.75 0.02
C VAL A 18 -15.81 14.48 0.44
N VAL A 19 -14.49 14.44 0.24
CA VAL A 19 -13.65 13.33 0.66
C VAL A 19 -13.69 13.18 2.17
N ASP A 20 -13.56 14.26 2.94
CA ASP A 20 -13.62 14.21 4.41
C ASP A 20 -14.94 13.63 4.90
N ARG A 21 -16.08 14.08 4.34
CA ARG A 21 -17.39 13.55 4.73
C ARG A 21 -17.58 12.09 4.34
N PHE A 22 -17.04 11.69 3.18
CA PHE A 22 -17.05 10.31 2.74
C PHE A 22 -16.21 9.42 3.67
N LEU A 23 -14.96 9.81 3.94
CA LEU A 23 -14.04 9.04 4.79
C LEU A 23 -14.54 8.97 6.23
N ALA A 24 -15.11 10.06 6.77
CA ALA A 24 -15.71 10.05 8.10
C ALA A 24 -16.86 9.02 8.23
N LYS A 25 -17.63 8.82 7.16
CA LYS A 25 -18.75 7.87 7.15
C LYS A 25 -18.31 6.43 6.92
N THR A 26 -17.32 6.20 6.05
CA THR A 26 -16.99 4.86 5.56
C THR A 26 -15.78 4.23 6.24
N ASN A 27 -14.76 5.00 6.60
CA ASN A 27 -13.50 4.42 7.09
C ASN A 27 -13.61 3.80 8.48
N PHE A 28 -14.47 4.33 9.35
CA PHE A 28 -14.63 3.77 10.70
C PHE A 28 -15.15 2.32 10.65
N GLN A 29 -16.13 2.06 9.78
CA GLN A 29 -16.64 0.71 9.57
C GLN A 29 -15.64 -0.15 8.79
N ALA A 30 -14.90 0.43 7.84
CA ALA A 30 -13.91 -0.30 7.05
C ALA A 30 -12.73 -0.88 7.88
N GLN A 31 -12.45 -0.30 9.05
CA GLN A 31 -11.44 -0.80 9.99
C GLN A 31 -11.96 -1.89 10.94
N GLN A 32 -13.26 -2.16 10.93
CA GLN A 32 -13.85 -3.20 11.78
C GLN A 32 -13.95 -4.54 11.06
N THR A 33 -14.09 -5.58 11.86
CA THR A 33 -14.42 -6.94 11.43
C THR A 33 -15.52 -7.47 12.33
N ASP A 34 -16.39 -8.31 11.79
CA ASP A 34 -17.43 -9.00 12.57
C ASP A 34 -16.85 -10.15 13.42
N ARG A 35 -15.54 -10.40 13.34
CA ARG A 35 -14.86 -11.41 14.15
C ARG A 35 -14.76 -10.94 15.62
N PRO A 36 -15.29 -11.71 16.59
CA PRO A 36 -15.19 -11.36 18.00
C PRO A 36 -13.73 -11.46 18.48
N ILE A 37 -13.36 -10.59 19.43
CA ILE A 37 -12.04 -10.63 20.07
C ILE A 37 -12.03 -11.77 21.09
N SER A 38 -10.98 -12.60 21.06
CA SER A 38 -10.78 -13.65 22.07
C SER A 38 -10.57 -13.02 23.46
N PRO A 39 -11.24 -13.51 24.52
CA PRO A 39 -11.00 -13.07 25.90
C PRO A 39 -9.54 -13.20 26.33
N ASP A 40 -8.86 -14.24 25.81
CA ASP A 40 -7.48 -14.57 26.13
C ASP A 40 -6.47 -13.98 25.13
N ARG A 41 -6.89 -12.97 24.33
CA ARG A 41 -5.98 -12.35 23.36
C ARG A 41 -4.77 -11.74 24.07
N PRO A 42 -3.53 -12.14 23.72
CA PRO A 42 -2.33 -11.56 24.32
C PRO A 42 -2.22 -10.07 23.99
N HIS A 43 -1.71 -9.29 24.94
CA HIS A 43 -1.52 -7.85 24.80
C HIS A 43 -0.05 -7.49 24.64
N ASN A 44 0.24 -6.39 23.95
CA ASN A 44 1.61 -5.89 23.76
C ASN A 44 1.87 -4.64 24.64
N LEU A 45 1.47 -4.70 25.92
CA LEU A 45 1.57 -3.57 26.86
C LEU A 45 2.88 -3.54 27.64
N TYR A 46 3.37 -4.73 28.03
CA TYR A 46 4.57 -4.89 28.85
C TYR A 46 5.66 -5.67 28.11
N GLU A 47 5.26 -6.66 27.30
CA GLU A 47 6.16 -7.53 26.56
C GLU A 47 5.66 -7.67 25.11
N PRO A 48 6.58 -7.73 24.13
CA PRO A 48 6.24 -8.00 22.73
C PRO A 48 5.58 -9.37 22.58
N VAL A 49 4.36 -9.39 22.02
CA VAL A 49 3.61 -10.63 21.72
C VAL A 49 4.34 -11.51 20.70
N ASP A 50 5.22 -10.91 19.89
CA ASP A 50 5.99 -11.52 18.82
C ASP A 50 7.46 -11.79 19.18
N ALA A 51 7.83 -11.73 20.47
CA ALA A 51 9.21 -11.91 20.93
C ALA A 51 9.85 -13.23 20.46
N ASP A 52 9.09 -14.33 20.51
CA ASP A 52 9.57 -15.67 20.14
C ASP A 52 9.22 -16.08 18.69
N ARG A 53 8.28 -15.37 18.05
CA ARG A 53 7.80 -15.71 16.71
C ARG A 53 7.25 -14.49 15.98
N ASP A 54 7.80 -14.22 14.81
CA ASP A 54 7.25 -13.27 13.85
C ASP A 54 5.95 -13.81 13.23
N PHE A 55 4.86 -13.04 13.35
CA PHE A 55 3.56 -13.36 12.76
C PHE A 55 3.44 -12.93 11.29
N GLY A 56 4.40 -12.15 10.79
CA GLY A 56 4.43 -11.64 9.43
C GLY A 56 3.33 -10.60 9.13
N ALA A 57 3.27 -10.15 7.87
CA ALA A 57 2.36 -9.09 7.44
C ALA A 57 0.91 -9.53 7.17
N ARG A 58 0.58 -10.80 7.45
CA ARG A 58 -0.73 -11.40 7.16
C ARG A 58 -1.57 -11.42 8.44
N GLY A 59 -2.76 -10.84 8.41
CA GLY A 59 -3.70 -10.82 9.54
C GLY A 59 -5.16 -10.93 9.10
N ASP A 60 -6.09 -10.44 9.92
CA ASP A 60 -7.55 -10.54 9.67
C ASP A 60 -8.03 -9.91 8.35
N PHE A 61 -7.24 -8.98 7.79
CA PHE A 61 -7.54 -8.33 6.51
C PHE A 61 -6.88 -9.02 5.31
N THR A 62 -6.21 -10.17 5.51
CA THR A 62 -5.48 -10.89 4.46
C THR A 62 -6.34 -11.18 3.24
N GLU A 63 -7.59 -11.60 3.44
CA GLU A 63 -8.52 -11.96 2.36
C GLU A 63 -8.87 -10.76 1.45
N ARG A 64 -8.84 -9.55 2.01
CA ARG A 64 -9.06 -8.29 1.27
C ARG A 64 -7.74 -7.64 0.85
N SER A 65 -6.61 -8.27 1.16
CA SER A 65 -5.29 -7.78 0.80
C SER A 65 -4.89 -8.23 -0.62
N HIS A 66 -3.97 -7.51 -1.24
CA HIS A 66 -3.47 -7.76 -2.59
C HIS A 66 -2.00 -8.10 -2.46
N SER A 67 -1.61 -9.21 -3.06
CA SER A 67 -0.22 -9.72 -3.06
C SER A 67 0.74 -8.85 -3.88
N PHE A 68 0.23 -7.95 -4.71
CA PHE A 68 1.04 -7.12 -5.60
C PHE A 68 0.67 -5.63 -5.51
N SER A 69 1.68 -4.77 -5.73
CA SER A 69 1.50 -3.33 -5.87
C SER A 69 2.42 -2.79 -6.96
N PRO A 70 1.86 -2.31 -8.10
CA PRO A 70 2.64 -1.68 -9.15
C PRO A 70 3.46 -0.48 -8.64
N GLN A 71 2.85 0.33 -7.75
CA GLN A 71 3.50 1.49 -7.16
C GLN A 71 4.71 1.10 -6.29
N TRP A 72 4.58 0.03 -5.50
CA TRP A 72 5.69 -0.50 -4.70
C TRP A 72 6.78 -1.09 -5.59
N TRP A 73 6.40 -1.93 -6.56
CA TRP A 73 7.34 -2.54 -7.50
C TRP A 73 8.14 -1.46 -8.24
N TYR A 74 7.48 -0.41 -8.73
CA TYR A 74 8.16 0.71 -9.39
C TYR A 74 9.09 1.44 -8.42
N ARG A 75 8.67 1.77 -7.18
CA ARG A 75 9.53 2.46 -6.21
C ARG A 75 10.78 1.65 -5.86
N THR A 76 10.63 0.35 -5.64
CA THR A 76 11.75 -0.54 -5.30
C THR A 76 12.68 -0.78 -6.48
N ASN A 77 12.14 -0.81 -7.71
CA ASN A 77 12.92 -1.05 -8.93
C ASN A 77 13.25 0.23 -9.72
N ARG A 78 13.04 1.42 -9.14
CA ARG A 78 13.07 2.69 -9.89
C ARG A 78 14.38 2.90 -10.66
N GLN A 79 15.49 2.49 -10.07
CA GLN A 79 16.82 2.60 -10.66
C GLN A 79 16.95 1.78 -11.93
N TRP A 80 16.44 0.55 -11.92
CA TRP A 80 16.43 -0.34 -13.08
C TRP A 80 15.47 0.16 -14.15
N VAL A 81 14.32 0.69 -13.76
CA VAL A 81 13.38 1.31 -14.71
C VAL A 81 14.03 2.52 -15.39
N VAL A 82 14.65 3.42 -14.64
CA VAL A 82 15.36 4.59 -15.20
C VAL A 82 16.52 4.14 -16.10
N ALA A 83 17.34 3.18 -15.66
CA ALA A 83 18.45 2.68 -16.45
C ALA A 83 17.98 2.05 -17.78
N GLY A 84 16.93 1.22 -17.72
CA GLY A 84 16.32 0.61 -18.90
C GLY A 84 15.75 1.63 -19.88
N LEU A 85 15.03 2.63 -19.39
CA LEU A 85 14.50 3.73 -20.21
C LEU A 85 15.63 4.55 -20.86
N THR A 86 16.66 4.89 -20.08
CA THR A 86 17.80 5.67 -20.59
C THR A 86 18.56 4.88 -21.66
N GLY A 87 18.80 3.58 -21.45
CA GLY A 87 19.42 2.70 -22.42
C GLY A 87 18.60 2.56 -23.72
N ALA A 88 17.27 2.42 -23.60
CA ALA A 88 16.37 2.34 -24.76
C ALA A 88 16.39 3.63 -25.58
N ILE A 89 16.35 4.80 -24.91
CA ILE A 89 16.47 6.11 -25.58
C ILE A 89 17.81 6.23 -26.30
N ALA A 90 18.92 5.88 -25.63
CA ALA A 90 20.24 5.92 -26.23
C ALA A 90 20.35 5.02 -27.47
N ALA A 91 19.80 3.80 -27.41
CA ALA A 91 19.78 2.88 -28.54
C ALA A 91 18.98 3.42 -29.73
N VAL A 92 17.82 4.04 -29.49
CA VAL A 92 17.00 4.69 -30.54
C VAL A 92 17.75 5.86 -31.16
N VAL A 93 18.44 6.69 -30.37
CA VAL A 93 19.23 7.82 -30.85
C VAL A 93 20.42 7.35 -31.68
N LEU A 94 21.15 6.32 -31.24
CA LEU A 94 22.28 5.75 -31.97
C LEU A 94 21.83 5.11 -33.29
N ARG A 95 20.70 4.39 -33.29
CA ARG A 95 20.12 3.81 -34.52
C ARG A 95 19.64 4.87 -35.51
N ARG A 96 19.25 6.06 -35.05
CA ARG A 96 18.88 7.19 -35.91
C ARG A 96 20.09 7.95 -36.49
N LYS A 97 21.26 7.82 -35.87
CA LYS A 97 22.51 8.46 -36.31
C LYS A 97 23.34 7.60 -37.27
N ALA A 98 23.11 6.28 -37.28
CA ALA A 98 23.66 5.33 -38.25
C ALA A 98 22.78 5.30 -39.51
#